data_AF-A0A6C0JHI9-F1
#
_entry.id   AF-A0A6C0JHI9-F1
#
_cell.length_a   1.000
_cell.length_b   1.000
_cell.length_c   1.000
_cell.angle_alpha   90.00
_cell.angle_beta   90.00
_cell.angle_gamma   90.00
#
_symmetry.space_group_name_H-M   'P 1'
#
loop_
_entity.id
_entity.type
_entity.pdbx_description
1 polymer ?
#
loop_
_entity_poly.entity_id
_entity_poly.type
_entity_poly.pdbx_seq_one_letter_code
_entity_poly.pdbx_strand_id
1 'polypeptide(L)'
;MTSYEEVKNLYESNNKLELFEKKVKESCNVIMRQTDYDYDTSHEKLKLHNLSATSVIKEYMGIPEKKLHDKTTNQKMFGEFRKFLDDASKNYYEQREIREKMQSRIDANKK
;
A
#
# COMPACT_ATOMS: atom_id res chain seq x y z
N MET A 1 7.01 -5.82 11.98
CA MET A 1 5.87 -6.40 11.25
C MET A 1 4.76 -6.57 12.27
N THR A 2 3.55 -6.11 11.96
CA THR A 2 2.43 -6.21 12.89
C THR A 2 1.98 -7.67 12.98
N SER A 3 1.96 -8.23 14.18
CA SER A 3 1.58 -9.63 14.42
C SER A 3 0.08 -9.82 14.21
N TYR A 4 -0.34 -11.05 13.85
CA TYR A 4 -1.75 -11.42 13.73
C TYR A 4 -2.58 -10.98 14.94
N GLU A 5 -2.06 -11.22 16.15
CA GLU A 5 -2.73 -10.87 17.41
C GLU A 5 -2.86 -9.35 17.60
N GLU A 6 -1.86 -8.57 17.18
CA GLU A 6 -1.90 -7.11 17.27
C GLU A 6 -2.98 -6.53 16.36
N VAL A 7 -3.11 -7.06 15.14
CA VAL A 7 -4.16 -6.67 14.20
C VAL A 7 -5.52 -7.05 14.76
N LYS A 8 -5.66 -8.27 15.27
CA LYS A 8 -6.92 -8.74 15.87
C LYS A 8 -7.35 -7.84 17.03
N ASN A 9 -6.46 -7.53 17.97
CA ASN A 9 -6.73 -6.65 19.11
C ASN A 9 -7.14 -5.23 18.67
N LEU A 10 -6.56 -4.72 17.59
CA LEU A 10 -6.94 -3.43 16.99
C LEU A 10 -8.38 -3.46 16.45
N TYR A 11 -8.75 -4.53 15.75
CA TYR A 11 -10.11 -4.70 15.22
C TYR A 11 -11.14 -4.91 16.34
N GLU A 12 -10.78 -5.64 17.40
CA GLU A 12 -11.60 -5.80 18.61
C GLU A 12 -11.83 -4.47 19.31
N SER A 13 -10.78 -3.68 19.55
CA SER A 13 -10.87 -2.36 20.19
C SER A 13 -11.76 -1.38 19.43
N ASN A 14 -11.92 -1.59 18.12
CA ASN A 14 -12.77 -0.76 17.25
C ASN A 14 -14.16 -1.37 17.02
N ASN A 15 -14.54 -2.45 17.72
CA ASN A 15 -15.79 -3.20 17.50
C ASN A 15 -16.00 -3.65 16.04
N LYS A 16 -14.92 -3.96 15.31
CA LYS A 16 -14.93 -4.39 13.90
C LYS A 16 -14.51 -5.85 13.72
N LEU A 17 -14.76 -6.70 14.72
CA LEU A 17 -14.32 -8.10 14.71
C LEU A 17 -14.90 -8.90 13.53
N GLU A 18 -16.19 -8.68 13.22
CA GLU A 18 -16.86 -9.34 12.09
C GLU A 18 -16.20 -9.01 10.74
N LEU A 19 -15.74 -7.77 10.56
CA LEU A 19 -15.01 -7.35 9.37
C LEU A 19 -13.64 -8.02 9.28
N PHE A 20 -12.98 -8.24 10.42
CA PHE A 20 -11.70 -8.95 10.47
C PHE A 20 -11.88 -10.42 10.06
N GLU A 21 -12.85 -11.12 10.64
CA GLU A 21 -13.14 -12.52 10.31
C GLU A 21 -13.51 -12.70 8.84
N LYS A 22 -14.32 -11.78 8.28
CA LYS A 22 -14.65 -11.79 6.86
C LYS A 22 -13.40 -11.69 5.99
N LYS A 23 -12.49 -10.76 6.29
CA LYS A 23 -11.23 -10.59 5.53
C LYS A 23 -10.30 -11.80 5.66
N VAL A 24 -10.21 -12.39 6.86
CA VAL A 24 -9.43 -13.61 7.08
C VAL A 24 -9.99 -14.75 6.22
N LYS A 25 -11.31 -14.95 6.24
CA LYS A 25 -11.98 -15.97 5.45
C LYS A 25 -11.78 -15.76 3.94
N GLU A 26 -11.92 -14.52 3.46
CA GLU A 26 -11.63 -14.16 2.07
C GLU A 26 -10.17 -14.47 1.69
N SER A 27 -9.23 -14.19 2.59
CA SER A 27 -7.80 -14.47 2.37
C SER A 27 -7.51 -15.97 2.32
N CYS A 28 -8.10 -16.76 3.23
CA CYS A 28 -8.02 -18.23 3.18
C CYS A 28 -8.60 -18.79 1.88
N ASN A 29 -9.75 -18.29 1.44
CA ASN A 29 -10.36 -18.72 0.17
C ASN A 29 -9.46 -18.43 -1.04
N VAL A 30 -8.70 -17.34 -1.02
CA VAL A 30 -7.73 -17.03 -2.09
C VAL A 30 -6.59 -18.04 -2.09
N ILE A 31 -6.08 -18.41 -0.91
CA ILE A 31 -5.03 -19.43 -0.77
C ILE A 31 -5.53 -20.79 -1.29
N MET A 32 -6.66 -21.27 -0.77
CA MET A 32 -7.24 -22.58 -1.14
C MET A 32 -7.59 -22.71 -2.63
N ARG A 33 -7.81 -21.60 -3.35
CA ARG A 33 -8.06 -21.63 -4.80
C ARG A 33 -6.78 -21.81 -5.63
N GLN A 34 -5.63 -21.50 -5.06
CA GLN A 34 -4.33 -21.44 -5.73
C GLN A 34 -3.36 -22.51 -5.22
N THR A 35 -3.71 -23.18 -4.13
CA THR A 35 -2.92 -24.23 -3.48
C THR A 35 -3.83 -25.40 -3.10
N ASP A 36 -3.24 -26.55 -2.82
CA ASP A 36 -3.97 -27.73 -2.33
C ASP A 36 -4.24 -27.69 -0.82
N TYR A 37 -4.18 -26.52 -0.18
CA TYR A 37 -4.38 -26.39 1.25
C TYR A 37 -5.87 -26.43 1.60
N ASP A 38 -6.18 -27.04 2.75
CA ASP A 38 -7.50 -26.91 3.38
C ASP A 38 -7.64 -25.58 4.12
N TYR A 39 -8.84 -25.32 4.66
CA TYR A 39 -9.11 -24.06 5.36
C TYR A 39 -8.23 -23.89 6.60
N ASP A 40 -8.06 -24.96 7.37
CA ASP A 40 -7.31 -24.93 8.63
C ASP A 40 -5.82 -24.66 8.38
N THR A 41 -5.22 -25.38 7.44
CA THR A 41 -3.83 -25.17 7.00
C THR A 41 -3.65 -23.78 6.41
N SER A 42 -4.60 -23.32 5.58
CA SER A 42 -4.57 -21.97 5.01
C SER A 42 -4.60 -20.90 6.10
N HIS A 43 -5.42 -21.09 7.14
CA HIS A 43 -5.55 -20.16 8.25
C HIS A 43 -4.30 -20.14 9.14
N GLU A 44 -3.70 -21.30 9.43
CA GLU A 44 -2.44 -21.39 10.16
C GLU A 44 -1.30 -20.73 9.40
N LYS A 45 -1.17 -21.03 8.10
CA LYS A 45 -0.17 -20.39 7.22
C LYS A 45 -0.40 -18.89 7.12
N LEU A 46 -1.64 -18.43 7.04
CA LEU A 46 -1.97 -17.01 7.02
C LEU A 46 -1.55 -16.30 8.31
N LYS A 47 -1.68 -16.94 9.48
CA LYS A 47 -1.16 -16.43 10.76
C LYS A 47 0.37 -16.33 10.75
N LEU A 48 1.06 -17.37 10.28
CA LEU A 48 2.53 -17.40 10.19
C LEU A 48 3.08 -16.32 9.25
N HIS A 49 2.35 -15.99 8.18
CA HIS A 49 2.74 -14.98 7.19
C HIS A 49 2.15 -13.59 7.45
N ASN A 50 1.80 -13.26 8.70
CA ASN A 50 1.27 -11.94 9.10
C ASN A 50 0.12 -11.45 8.21
N LEU A 51 -0.86 -12.31 7.95
CA LEU A 51 -2.04 -12.03 7.11
C LEU A 51 -1.74 -11.77 5.62
N SER A 52 -0.53 -12.11 5.13
CA SER A 52 -0.19 -11.99 3.71
C SER A 52 -0.50 -13.29 2.96
N ALA A 53 -1.71 -13.37 2.37
CA ALA A 53 -2.07 -14.48 1.49
C ALA A 53 -1.09 -14.65 0.32
N THR A 54 -0.56 -13.55 -0.21
CA THR A 54 0.42 -13.59 -1.31
C THR A 54 1.75 -14.20 -0.90
N SER A 55 2.19 -14.00 0.35
CA SER A 55 3.42 -14.62 0.86
C SER A 55 3.23 -16.13 1.03
N VAL A 56 2.07 -16.57 1.54
CA VAL A 56 1.73 -18.01 1.63
C VAL A 56 1.73 -18.67 0.26
N ILE A 57 1.10 -18.05 -0.74
CA ILE A 57 1.04 -18.59 -2.10
C ILE A 57 2.45 -18.63 -2.72
N LYS A 58 3.26 -17.58 -2.55
CA LYS A 58 4.65 -17.57 -3.03
C LYS A 58 5.50 -18.66 -2.38
N GLU A 59 5.35 -18.86 -1.07
CA GLU A 59 6.02 -19.92 -0.32
C GLU A 59 5.64 -21.30 -0.90
N TYR A 60 4.35 -21.56 -1.08
CA TYR A 60 3.85 -22.81 -1.67
C TYR A 60 4.38 -23.02 -3.10
N MET A 61 4.44 -21.97 -3.92
CA MET A 61 4.97 -22.02 -5.28
C MET A 61 6.50 -22.07 -5.36
N GLY A 62 7.21 -22.06 -4.22
CA GLY A 62 8.67 -22.04 -4.18
C GLY A 62 9.30 -20.74 -4.70
N ILE A 63 8.54 -19.64 -4.76
CA ILE A 63 9.01 -18.34 -5.23
C ILE A 63 9.69 -17.63 -4.05
N PRO A 64 11.02 -17.38 -4.10
CA PRO A 64 11.69 -16.69 -3.02
C PRO A 64 11.15 -15.26 -2.88
N GLU A 65 10.90 -14.83 -1.65
CA GLU A 65 10.59 -13.42 -1.41
C GLU A 65 11.78 -12.57 -1.85
N LYS A 66 11.53 -11.62 -2.75
CA LYS A 66 12.53 -10.61 -3.10
C LYS A 66 12.85 -9.83 -1.84
N LYS A 67 14.06 -10.01 -1.32
CA LYS A 67 14.58 -9.13 -0.28
C LYS A 67 14.55 -7.71 -0.83
N LEU A 68 13.77 -6.84 -0.19
CA LEU A 68 13.87 -5.41 -0.44
C LEU A 68 15.27 -5.03 0.01
N HIS A 69 16.16 -4.80 -0.95
CA HIS A 69 17.47 -4.28 -0.63
C HIS A 69 17.30 -2.87 -0.09
N ASP A 70 17.94 -2.60 1.05
CA ASP A 70 18.04 -1.25 1.56
C ASP A 70 18.66 -0.36 0.49
N LYS A 71 17.92 0.68 0.11
CA LYS A 71 18.42 1.67 -0.84
C LYS A 71 19.72 2.26 -0.29
N THR A 72 20.74 2.35 -1.14
CA THR A 72 21.98 3.03 -0.77
C THR A 72 21.71 4.49 -0.43
N THR A 73 22.59 5.13 0.35
CA THR A 73 22.47 6.55 0.68
C THR A 73 22.28 7.41 -0.58
N ASN A 74 23.02 7.10 -1.65
CA ASN A 74 22.89 7.79 -2.93
C ASN A 74 21.51 7.54 -3.57
N GLN A 75 21.01 6.31 -3.60
CA GLN A 75 19.68 6.01 -4.13
C GLN A 75 18.57 6.74 -3.36
N LYS A 76 18.70 6.84 -2.03
CA LYS A 76 17.77 7.61 -1.20
C LYS A 76 17.87 9.10 -1.53
N MET A 77 19.08 9.64 -1.56
CA MET A 77 19.34 11.05 -1.88
C MET A 77 18.82 11.44 -3.27
N PHE A 78 19.08 10.64 -4.30
CA PHE A 78 18.53 10.86 -5.65
C PHE A 78 17.00 10.78 -5.68
N GLY A 79 16.40 9.92 -4.85
CA GLY A 79 14.94 9.86 -4.70
C GLY A 79 14.37 11.16 -4.12
N GLU A 80 15.00 11.69 -3.09
CA GLU A 80 14.60 12.97 -2.49
C GLU A 80 14.86 14.16 -3.43
N PHE A 81 15.99 14.17 -4.15
CA PHE A 81 16.25 15.17 -5.19
C PHE A 81 15.17 15.17 -6.29
N ARG A 82 14.74 13.99 -6.75
CA ARG A 82 13.68 13.89 -7.75
C ARG A 82 12.37 14.44 -7.21
N LYS A 83 11.95 14.04 -6.01
CA LYS A 83 10.73 14.57 -5.38
C LYS A 83 10.78 16.10 -5.26
N PHE A 84 11.90 16.64 -4.80
CA PHE A 84 12.08 18.08 -4.67
C PHE A 84 11.90 18.81 -6.01
N LEU A 85 12.51 18.29 -7.09
CA LEU A 85 12.37 18.87 -8.42
C LEU A 85 10.96 18.73 -8.98
N ASP A 86 10.30 17.59 -8.75
CA ASP A 86 8.93 17.35 -9.16
C ASP A 86 7.97 18.34 -8.46
N ASP A 87 8.16 18.56 -7.16
CA ASP A 87 7.37 19.51 -6.37
C ASP A 87 7.62 20.96 -6.81
N ALA A 88 8.89 21.34 -7.04
CA ALA A 88 9.24 22.66 -7.53
C ALA A 88 8.63 22.95 -8.91
N SER A 89 8.70 21.97 -9.81
CA SER A 89 8.14 22.06 -11.16
C SER A 89 6.62 22.20 -11.09
N LYS A 90 5.95 21.35 -10.30
CA LYS A 90 4.50 21.41 -10.10
C LYS A 90 4.05 22.78 -9.60
N ASN A 91 4.70 23.29 -8.55
CA ASN A 91 4.39 24.60 -7.98
C ASN A 91 4.57 25.74 -9.01
N TYR A 92 5.62 25.68 -9.84
CA TYR A 92 5.83 26.68 -10.89
C TYR A 92 4.70 26.69 -11.91
N TYR A 93 4.28 25.52 -12.39
CA TYR A 93 3.19 25.42 -13.35
C TYR A 93 1.85 25.88 -12.76
N GLU A 94 1.54 25.48 -11.53
CA GLU A 94 0.32 25.92 -10.83
C GLU A 94 0.29 27.45 -10.67
N GLN A 95 1.38 28.07 -10.25
CA GLN A 95 1.46 29.53 -10.13
C GLN A 95 1.35 30.25 -11.47
N ARG A 96 1.84 29.63 -12.56
CA ARG A 96 1.70 30.18 -13.90
C ARG A 96 0.22 30.18 -14.33
N GLU A 97 -0.46 29.04 -14.18
CA GLU A 97 -1.89 28.94 -14.51
C GLU A 97 -2.75 29.91 -13.69
N ILE A 98 -2.47 30.07 -12.39
CA ILE A 98 -3.20 31.02 -11.54
C ILE A 98 -3.01 32.45 -12.06
N ARG A 99 -1.79 32.84 -12.41
CA ARG A 99 -1.49 34.18 -12.96
C ARG A 99 -2.20 34.41 -14.29
N GLU A 100 -2.16 33.44 -15.20
CA GLU A 100 -2.84 33.52 -16.49
C GLU A 100 -4.37 33.66 -16.33
N LYS A 101 -4.97 32.90 -15.39
CA LYS A 101 -6.40 33.01 -15.06
C LYS A 101 -6.75 34.37 -14.45
N MET A 102 -5.93 34.89 -13.52
CA MET A 102 -6.16 36.21 -12.95
C MET A 102 -6.08 37.32 -14.00
N GLN A 103 -5.08 37.27 -14.87
CA GLN A 103 -4.91 38.24 -15.96
C GLN A 103 -6.12 38.23 -16.89
N SER A 104 -6.57 37.04 -17.30
CA SER A 104 -7.75 36.87 -18.15
C SER A 104 -9.02 37.47 -17.52
N ARG A 105 -9.19 37.35 -16.19
CA ARG A 105 -10.31 37.96 -15.46
C ARG A 105 -10.22 39.49 -15.40
N ILE A 106 -9.02 40.04 -15.23
CA ILE A 106 -8.79 41.50 -15.23
C ILE A 106 -9.12 42.07 -16.60
N ASP A 107 -8.66 41.41 -17.67
CA ASP A 107 -8.89 41.85 -19.05
C ASP A 107 -10.36 41.75 -19.45
N ALA A 108 -11.09 40.73 -18.96
CA ALA A 108 -12.53 40.60 -19.16
C ALA A 108 -13.35 41.70 -18.48
N ASN A 109 -12.92 42.21 -17.32
CA ASN A 109 -13.60 43.30 -16.60
C ASN A 109 -13.27 44.71 -17.12
N LYS A 110 -12.24 44.86 -17.97
CA LYS A 110 -11.87 46.13 -18.61
C LYS A 110 -12.60 46.40 -19.93
N LYS A 111 -13.31 45.41 -20.46
CA LYS A 111 -14.23 45.53 -21.61
C LYS A 111 -15.64 45.79 -21.14
#